data_AF-A0A2V5XZ05-F1
#
_entry.id   AF-A0A2V5XZ05-F1
#
_cell.length_a   1.000
_cell.length_b   1.000
_cell.length_c   1.000
_cell.angle_alpha   90.00
_cell.angle_beta   90.00
_cell.angle_gamma   90.00
#
_symmetry.space_group_name_H-M   'P 1'
#
loop_
_entity.id
_entity.type
_entity.pdbx_description
1 polymer ?
#
loop_
_entity_poly.entity_id
_entity_poly.type
_entity_poly.pdbx_seq_one_letter_code
_entity_poly.pdbx_strand_id
1 'polypeptide(L)' 'MDKKCTQLWQRLSATLKSQLSPDSFKRWFSAVELVEAGDKSLTFCVPNNIYQFWIE' A
#
# COMPACT_ATOMS: atom_id res chain seq x y z
N MET A 1 -7.51 -14.11 3.13
CA MET A 1 -6.81 -12.84 3.39
C MET A 1 -6.26 -12.89 4.80
N ASP A 2 -4.94 -12.79 4.94
CA ASP A 2 -4.25 -12.85 6.23
C ASP A 2 -4.57 -11.60 7.06
N LYS A 3 -5.17 -11.78 8.24
CA LYS A 3 -5.64 -10.67 9.08
C LYS A 3 -4.51 -9.73 9.54
N LYS A 4 -3.26 -10.21 9.61
CA LYS A 4 -2.11 -9.36 10.00
C LYS A 4 -1.75 -8.38 8.89
N CYS A 5 -1.78 -8.83 7.64
CA CYS A 5 -1.47 -7.97 6.49
C CYS A 5 -2.46 -6.80 6.39
N THR A 6 -3.75 -7.06 6.59
CA THR A 6 -4.77 -6.00 6.57
C THR A 6 -4.54 -4.95 7.68
N GLN A 7 -4.20 -5.38 8.91
CA GLN A 7 -3.91 -4.46 10.01
C GLN A 7 -2.65 -3.63 9.78
N LEU A 8 -1.58 -4.24 9.26
CA LEU A 8 -0.35 -3.54 8.89
C LEU A 8 -0.61 -2.50 7.80
N TRP A 9 -1.34 -2.90 6.75
CA TRP A 9 -1.70 -1.98 5.67
C TRP A 9 -2.56 -0.83 6.14
N GLN A 10 -3.52 -1.06 7.05
CA GLN A 10 -4.32 0.01 7.64
C GLN A 10 -3.44 1.05 8.35
N ARG A 11 -2.46 0.62 9.16
CA ARG A 11 -1.53 1.55 9.83
C ARG A 11 -0.64 2.30 8.84
N LEU A 12 -0.07 1.60 7.86
CA LEU A 12 0.74 2.22 6.81
C LEU A 12 -0.07 3.22 5.98
N SER A 13 -1.29 2.84 5.59
CA SER A 13 -2.20 3.68 4.82
C SER A 13 -2.60 4.95 5.57
N ALA A 14 -2.75 4.89 6.89
CA ALA A 14 -3.04 6.07 7.71
C ALA A 14 -1.85 7.04 7.72
N THR A 15 -0.63 6.52 7.86
CA THR A 15 0.59 7.34 7.77
C THR A 15 0.76 7.94 6.38
N LEU A 16 0.54 7.15 5.32
CA LEU A 16 0.60 7.61 3.93
C LEU A 16 -0.45 8.69 3.65
N LYS A 17 -1.69 8.55 4.13
CA LYS A 17 -2.73 9.59 4.03
C LYS A 17 -2.36 10.89 4.75
N SER A 18 -1.54 10.82 5.79
CA SER A 18 -1.06 12.01 6.50
C SER A 18 0.09 12.71 5.76
N GLN A 19 0.88 11.97 4.98
CA GLN A 19 2.02 12.52 4.24
C GLN A 19 1.66 12.92 2.80
N LEU A 20 0.66 12.27 2.23
CA LEU A 20 0.22 12.47 0.85
C LEU A 20 -1.12 13.22 0.82
N SER A 21 -1.34 13.99 -0.24
CA SER A 21 -2.66 14.54 -0.51
C SER A 21 -3.69 13.42 -0.74
N PRO A 22 -4.97 13.63 -0.36
CA PRO A 22 -6.02 12.61 -0.49
C PRO A 22 -6.20 12.14 -1.93
N ASP A 23 -6.00 13.02 -2.91
CA ASP A 23 -6.01 12.68 -4.35
C ASP A 23 -4.88 11.72 -4.73
N SER A 24 -3.64 12.02 -4.34
CA SER A 24 -2.49 11.15 -4.59
C SER A 24 -2.66 9.79 -3.92
N PHE A 25 -3.13 9.78 -2.67
CA PHE A 25 -3.42 8.53 -1.97
C PHE A 25 -4.50 7.73 -2.70
N LYS A 26 -5.61 8.37 -3.09
CA LYS A 26 -6.70 7.68 -3.78
C LYS A 26 -6.28 7.13 -5.14
N ARG A 27 -5.42 7.85 -5.87
CA ARG A 27 -4.98 7.46 -7.22
C ARG A 27 -3.97 6.32 -7.19
N TRP A 28 -3.02 6.36 -6.24
CA TRP A 28 -1.88 5.43 -6.19
C TRP A 28 -1.96 4.35 -5.13
N PHE A 29 -2.80 4.49 -4.09
CA PHE A 29 -2.85 3.55 -2.97
C PHE A 29 -4.23 2.95 -2.73
N SER A 30 -5.31 3.50 -3.33
CA SER A 30 -6.66 2.95 -3.16
C SER A 30 -6.87 1.56 -3.76
N ALA A 31 -6.05 1.18 -4.74
CA ALA A 31 -6.10 -0.13 -5.37
C ALA A 31 -4.96 -1.05 -4.93
N VAL A 32 -4.15 -0.60 -3.97
CA VAL A 32 -3.00 -1.35 -3.47
C VAL A 32 -3.43 -2.18 -2.28
N GLU A 33 -3.09 -3.46 -2.31
CA GLU A 33 -3.37 -4.40 -1.24
C GLU A 33 -2.08 -5.07 -0.77
N LEU A 34 -1.83 -5.04 0.54
CA LEU A 34 -0.71 -5.80 1.12
C LEU A 34 -1.08 -7.28 1.12
N VAL A 35 -0.39 -8.07 0.29
CA VAL A 35 -0.65 -9.51 0.14
C VAL A 35 0.31 -10.35 0.98
N GLU A 36 1.49 -9.84 1.28
CA GLU A 36 2.47 -10.53 2.13
C GLU A 36 3.28 -9.54 2.94
N ALA A 37 3.51 -9.87 4.22
CA ALA A 37 4.36 -9.10 5.11
C ALA A 37 5.42 -10.03 5.72
N GLY A 38 6.64 -9.95 5.19
CA GLY A 38 7.81 -10.60 5.75
C GLY A 38 8.60 -9.68 6.67
N ASP A 39 9.57 -10.23 7.39
CA ASP A 39 10.42 -9.48 8.34
C ASP A 39 11.23 -8.34 7.70
N LYS A 40 11.56 -8.45 6.41
CA LYS A 40 12.42 -7.47 5.69
C LYS A 40 11.79 -6.90 4.43
N SER A 41 10.64 -7.40 4.02
CA SER A 41 10.00 -7.03 2.76
C SER A 41 8.49 -7.11 2.87
N LEU A 42 7.82 -6.13 2.26
CA LEU A 42 6.38 -6.08 2.13
C LEU A 42 6.03 -6.26 0.66
N THR A 43 5.15 -7.21 0.36
CA THR A 43 4.69 -7.48 -1.00
C THR A 43 3.32 -6.87 -1.18
N PHE A 44 3.23 -5.91 -2.09
CA PHE A 44 1.99 -5.23 -2.44
C PHE A 44 1.47 -5.74 -3.79
N CYS A 45 0.19 -6.05 -3.86
CA CYS A 45 -0.51 -6.26 -5.11
C CYS A 45 -1.02 -4.91 -5.60
N VAL A 46 -0.69 -4.57 -6.84
CA VAL A 46 -1.08 -3.33 -7.51
C VAL A 46 -1.77 -3.69 -8.83
N PRO A 47 -2.78 -2.92 -9.27
CA PRO A 47 -3.57 -3.29 -10.45
C PRO A 47 -2.81 -3.10 -11.77
N ASN A 48 -1.73 -2.31 -11.77
CA ASN A 48 -0.99 -2.02 -13.00
C ASN A 48 0.49 -1.71 -12.73
N ASN A 49 1.34 -1.90 -13.74
CA ASN A 49 2.80 -1.75 -13.60
C ASN A 49 3.27 -0.30 -13.39
N ILE A 50 2.40 0.69 -13.64
CA ILE A 50 2.69 2.12 -13.42
C ILE A 50 2.93 2.40 -11.93
N TYR A 51 2.32 1.63 -11.04
CA TYR A 51 2.48 1.77 -9.60
C TYR A 51 3.90 1.41 -9.15
N GLN A 52 4.55 0.43 -9.81
CA GLN A 52 5.95 0.09 -9.53
C GLN A 52 6.88 1.26 -9.87
N PHE A 53 6.65 1.93 -11.01
CA PHE A 53 7.49 3.04 -11.48
C PHE A 53 7.40 4.31 -10.61
N TRP A 54 6.32 4.48 -9.84
CA TRP A 54 6.10 5.62 -8.95
C TRP A 54 6.45 5.32 -7.47
N ILE A 55 6.56 4.04 -7.09
CA ILE A 55 6.84 3.61 -5.71
C ILE A 55 8.31 3.20 -5.51
N GLU A 56 9.04 2.81 -6.56
CA GLU A 56 10.51 2.63 -6.52
C GLU A 56 11.27 3.93 -6.22
#